data_AF-A0A2T2ZWA8-F1
#
_entry.id   AF-A0A2T2ZWA8-F1
#
_cell.length_a   1.000
_cell.length_b   1.000
_cell.length_c   1.000
_cell.angle_alpha   90.00
_cell.angle_beta   90.00
_cell.angle_gamma   90.00
#
_symmetry.space_group_name_H-M   'P 1'
#
loop_
_entity.id
_entity.type
_entity.pdbx_description
1 polymer ?
#
loop_
_entity_poly.entity_id
_entity_poly.type
_entity_poly.pdbx_seq_one_letter_code
_entity_poly.pdbx_strand_id
1 'polypeptide(L)'
;LAADRSSELVAVCIGFIVLTTVVLVLRFYAKRFQEGGFFADDGFLIAAYIDNLGMCAVGIIMTQVGGVGRHVTYLEENDPAALVGWARCLIAFQLLYFSSVALPKLSILCLYKRLFNWKGSILVLWRVIFALTVMTSVALDGATLFQCRPLQYWWDRTIEGGTCFDTQAFFHASAIPGCLLDASIMALPVGTIWRLQINMIKRLALLGIFIVASFGIVASIVRTSVFFSTSAFGDRTWASIDLVGWSIIETGVYIITCCLPHLKPLVSRYTPAGVKSFFKSSVSSATNS
;
A
#
# COMPACT_ATOMS: atom_id res chain seq x y z
N LEU A 1 -2.79 12.28 -29.55
CA LEU A 1 -1.66 13.11 -29.08
C LEU A 1 -2.08 14.17 -28.06
N ALA A 2 -3.22 14.86 -28.23
CA ALA A 2 -3.76 15.83 -27.26
C ALA A 2 -4.72 15.22 -26.20
N ALA A 3 -4.71 13.89 -26.02
CA ALA A 3 -5.53 13.27 -24.97
C ALA A 3 -4.90 13.60 -23.60
N ASP A 4 -5.73 13.88 -22.61
CA ASP A 4 -5.33 14.25 -21.26
C ASP A 4 -6.08 13.38 -20.26
N ARG A 5 -5.34 12.56 -19.49
CA ARG A 5 -5.90 11.67 -18.45
C ARG A 5 -5.65 12.18 -17.03
N SER A 6 -5.12 13.39 -16.87
CA SER A 6 -4.78 13.97 -15.56
C SER A 6 -5.96 13.98 -14.57
N SER A 7 -7.18 14.20 -15.06
CA SER A 7 -8.39 14.20 -14.23
C SER A 7 -8.69 12.85 -13.58
N GLU A 8 -8.33 11.73 -14.21
CA GLU A 8 -8.53 10.39 -13.65
C GLU A 8 -7.65 10.20 -12.42
N LEU A 9 -6.37 10.59 -12.50
CA LEU A 9 -5.44 10.49 -11.39
C LEU A 9 -5.88 11.36 -10.21
N VAL A 10 -6.30 12.60 -10.48
CA VAL A 10 -6.79 13.52 -9.44
C VAL A 10 -8.05 12.97 -8.76
N ALA A 11 -8.97 12.39 -9.53
CA ALA A 11 -10.17 11.77 -8.98
C ALA A 11 -9.83 10.59 -8.05
N VAL A 12 -8.88 9.74 -8.44
CA VAL A 12 -8.37 8.63 -7.60
C VAL A 12 -7.74 9.17 -6.32
N CYS A 13 -6.85 10.17 -6.42
CA CYS A 13 -6.20 10.79 -5.26
C CYS A 13 -7.24 11.33 -4.26
N ILE A 14 -8.19 12.15 -4.72
CA ILE A 14 -9.21 12.75 -3.85
C ILE A 14 -10.11 11.67 -3.24
N GLY A 15 -10.54 10.69 -4.05
CA GLY A 15 -11.38 9.59 -3.59
C GLY A 15 -10.72 8.79 -2.46
N PHE A 16 -9.44 8.44 -2.62
CA PHE A 16 -8.71 7.70 -1.60
C PHE A 16 -8.33 8.53 -0.38
N ILE A 17 -8.04 9.84 -0.53
CA ILE A 17 -7.88 10.75 0.61
C ILE A 17 -9.16 10.73 1.45
N VAL A 18 -10.32 10.98 0.86
CA VAL A 18 -11.60 11.02 1.58
C VAL A 18 -11.88 9.67 2.24
N LEU A 19 -11.76 8.58 1.48
CA LEU A 19 -12.06 7.24 1.96
C LEU A 19 -11.16 6.82 3.14
N THR A 20 -9.84 6.96 2.99
CA THR A 20 -8.88 6.58 4.04
C THR A 20 -9.05 7.44 5.29
N THR A 21 -9.32 8.74 5.12
CA THR A 21 -9.58 9.67 6.24
C THR A 21 -10.82 9.26 7.01
N VAL A 22 -11.94 9.01 6.32
CA VAL A 22 -13.20 8.59 6.95
C VAL A 22 -13.01 7.28 7.73
N VAL A 23 -12.35 6.29 7.13
CA VAL A 23 -12.11 4.99 7.76
C VAL A 23 -11.20 5.11 8.99
N LEU A 24 -10.16 5.96 8.92
CA LEU A 24 -9.23 6.21 10.03
C LEU A 24 -9.93 6.93 11.19
N VAL A 25 -10.73 7.96 10.90
CA VAL A 25 -11.54 8.65 11.92
C VAL A 25 -12.52 7.68 12.57
N LEU A 26 -13.18 6.83 11.77
CA LEU A 26 -14.11 5.83 12.27
C LEU A 26 -13.40 4.80 13.17
N ARG A 27 -12.16 4.39 12.83
CA ARG A 27 -11.32 3.52 13.67
C ARG A 27 -11.07 4.15 15.04
N PHE A 28 -10.61 5.40 15.08
CA PHE A 28 -10.33 6.09 16.36
C PHE A 28 -11.61 6.30 17.18
N TYR A 29 -12.74 6.59 16.52
CA TYR A 29 -14.04 6.65 17.16
C TYR A 29 -14.46 5.29 17.75
N ALA A 30 -14.29 4.20 17.00
CA ALA A 30 -14.56 2.83 17.49
C ALA A 30 -13.74 2.50 18.74
N LYS A 31 -12.47 2.91 18.70
CA LYS A 31 -11.51 2.65 19.76
C LYS A 31 -11.86 3.36 21.06
N ARG A 32 -12.56 4.49 21.01
CA ARG A 32 -13.09 5.16 22.22
C ARG A 32 -14.07 4.29 23.02
N PHE A 33 -14.67 3.28 22.39
CA PHE A 33 -15.54 2.31 23.04
C PHE A 33 -14.83 1.00 23.42
N GLN A 34 -13.54 0.85 23.10
CA GLN A 34 -12.72 -0.30 23.45
C GLN A 34 -11.82 0.07 24.64
N GLU A 35 -11.69 -0.82 25.61
CA GLU A 35 -10.70 -0.66 26.68
C GLU A 35 -9.29 -0.86 26.11
N GLY A 36 -8.54 0.23 25.97
CA GLY A 36 -7.14 0.20 25.52
C GLY A 36 -6.63 1.55 25.03
N GLY A 37 -5.48 1.97 25.54
CA GLY A 37 -4.81 3.23 25.18
C GLY A 37 -4.23 3.27 23.75
N PHE A 38 -3.34 4.22 23.49
CA PHE A 38 -2.61 4.32 22.22
C PHE A 38 -1.55 3.21 22.12
N PHE A 39 -1.53 2.45 21.03
CA PHE A 39 -0.59 1.35 20.84
C PHE A 39 0.33 1.63 19.65
N ALA A 40 1.45 0.91 19.58
CA ALA A 40 2.43 1.06 18.50
C ALA A 40 1.81 0.80 17.10
N ASP A 41 0.80 -0.08 17.01
CA ASP A 41 0.10 -0.33 15.74
C ASP A 41 -0.64 0.91 15.22
N ASP A 42 -1.17 1.77 16.09
CA ASP A 42 -1.81 3.01 15.68
C ASP A 42 -0.79 4.05 15.22
N GLY A 43 0.40 4.08 15.82
CA GLY A 43 1.51 4.95 15.39
C GLY A 43 1.96 4.64 13.96
N PHE A 44 2.21 3.36 13.66
CA PHE A 44 2.56 2.93 12.30
C PHE A 44 1.43 3.18 11.30
N LEU A 45 0.17 3.03 11.72
CA LEU A 45 -0.97 3.31 10.84
C LEU A 45 -1.12 4.81 10.52
N ILE A 46 -0.93 5.69 11.51
CA ILE A 46 -0.95 7.13 11.27
C ILE A 46 0.18 7.53 10.34
N ALA A 47 1.39 6.98 10.55
CA ALA A 47 2.51 7.21 9.65
C ALA A 47 2.19 6.75 8.21
N ALA A 48 1.60 5.56 8.04
CA ALA A 48 1.17 5.07 6.73
C ALA A 48 0.14 5.99 6.07
N TYR A 49 -0.81 6.54 6.85
CA TYR A 49 -1.79 7.49 6.35
C TYR A 49 -1.17 8.82 5.92
N ILE A 50 -0.18 9.33 6.66
CA ILE A 50 0.57 10.54 6.29
C ILE A 50 1.33 10.30 4.98
N ASP A 51 2.01 9.16 4.83
CA ASP A 51 2.73 8.81 3.59
C ASP A 51 1.77 8.68 2.40
N ASN A 52 0.63 8.02 2.58
CA ASN A 52 -0.40 7.92 1.54
C ASN A 52 -0.95 9.30 1.13
N LEU A 53 -1.14 10.22 2.10
CA LEU A 53 -1.55 11.60 1.81
C LEU A 53 -0.46 12.34 1.04
N GLY A 54 0.82 12.12 1.41
CA GLY A 54 1.98 12.60 0.66
C GLY A 54 2.01 12.08 -0.77
N MET A 55 1.77 10.79 -0.99
CA MET A 55 1.69 10.18 -2.32
C MET A 55 0.58 10.81 -3.16
N CYS A 56 -0.61 11.02 -2.58
CA CYS A 56 -1.72 11.68 -3.28
C CYS A 56 -1.38 13.13 -3.62
N ALA A 57 -0.73 13.86 -2.71
CA ALA A 57 -0.28 15.23 -2.94
C ALA A 57 0.75 15.31 -4.07
N VAL A 58 1.78 14.45 -4.04
CA VAL A 58 2.78 14.35 -5.10
C VAL A 58 2.12 13.96 -6.43
N GLY A 59 1.18 13.02 -6.42
CA GLY A 59 0.41 12.63 -7.61
C GLY A 59 -0.35 13.80 -8.23
N ILE A 60 -1.00 14.64 -7.41
CA ILE A 60 -1.70 15.85 -7.87
C ILE A 60 -0.69 16.87 -8.41
N ILE A 61 0.40 17.16 -7.69
CA ILE A 61 1.45 18.09 -8.13
C ILE A 61 2.06 17.61 -9.46
N MET A 62 2.22 16.31 -9.63
CA MET A 62 2.77 15.71 -10.84
C MET A 62 1.89 15.95 -12.07
N THR A 63 0.58 16.11 -11.91
CA THR A 63 -0.31 16.53 -13.01
C THR A 63 -0.14 18.01 -13.39
N GLN A 64 0.15 18.87 -12.41
CA GLN A 64 0.27 20.32 -12.62
C GLN A 64 1.65 20.73 -13.14
N VAL A 65 2.71 20.13 -12.61
CA VAL A 65 4.11 20.50 -12.90
C VAL A 65 4.76 19.54 -13.89
N GLY A 66 4.27 18.30 -13.96
CA GLY A 66 4.87 17.23 -14.77
C GLY A 66 4.22 16.99 -16.13
N GLY A 67 3.10 17.66 -16.44
CA GLY A 67 2.33 17.40 -17.66
C GLY A 67 1.81 15.96 -17.77
N VAL A 68 1.72 15.23 -16.64
CA VAL A 68 1.33 13.82 -16.61
C VAL A 68 -0.07 13.62 -17.13
N GLY A 69 -0.23 12.65 -18.03
CA GLY A 69 -1.45 12.42 -18.78
C GLY A 69 -1.39 12.86 -20.22
N ARG A 70 -0.27 13.43 -20.67
CA ARG A 70 0.04 13.67 -22.08
C ARG A 70 1.18 12.76 -22.53
N HIS A 71 1.21 12.46 -23.82
CA HIS A 71 2.27 11.65 -24.44
C HIS A 71 3.64 12.33 -24.29
N VAL A 72 4.71 11.53 -24.17
CA VAL A 72 6.07 12.06 -23.96
C VAL A 72 6.49 12.92 -25.15
N THR A 73 6.18 12.45 -26.36
CA THR A 73 6.46 13.15 -27.62
C THR A 73 5.83 14.54 -27.69
N TYR A 74 4.63 14.70 -27.13
CA TYR A 74 3.96 16.00 -27.07
C TYR A 74 4.63 16.96 -26.07
N LEU A 75 5.11 16.44 -24.95
CA LEU A 75 5.79 17.24 -23.92
C LEU A 75 7.19 17.66 -24.36
N GLU A 76 7.94 16.79 -25.04
CA GLU A 76 9.25 17.15 -25.59
C GLU A 76 9.17 18.30 -26.59
N GLU A 77 8.10 18.36 -27.39
CA GLU A 77 7.88 19.40 -28.40
C GLU A 77 7.34 20.72 -27.81
N ASN A 78 6.46 20.65 -26.81
CA ASN A 78 5.73 21.83 -26.32
C ASN A 78 6.20 22.36 -24.95
N ASP A 79 6.68 21.50 -24.06
CA ASP A 79 7.13 21.89 -22.72
C ASP A 79 8.15 20.90 -22.13
N PRO A 80 9.43 20.98 -22.56
CA PRO A 80 10.48 20.10 -22.06
C PRO A 80 10.76 20.29 -20.56
N ALA A 81 10.39 21.43 -19.97
CA ALA A 81 10.57 21.67 -18.54
C ALA A 81 9.63 20.81 -17.68
N ALA A 82 8.43 20.49 -18.19
CA ALA A 82 7.49 19.60 -17.51
C ALA A 82 8.05 18.18 -17.29
N LEU A 83 8.89 17.68 -18.21
CA LEU A 83 9.53 16.36 -18.06
C LEU A 83 10.50 16.32 -16.86
N VAL A 84 11.19 17.42 -16.58
CA VAL A 84 12.06 17.57 -15.40
C VAL A 84 11.20 17.57 -14.12
N GLY A 85 10.07 18.27 -14.16
CA GLY A 85 9.07 18.28 -13.08
C GLY A 85 8.53 16.89 -12.77
N TRP A 86 8.14 16.14 -13.80
CA TRP A 86 7.68 14.75 -13.70
C TRP A 86 8.76 13.85 -13.09
N ALA A 87 9.99 13.90 -13.61
CA ALA A 87 11.08 13.05 -13.13
C ALA A 87 11.40 13.26 -11.64
N ARG A 88 11.35 14.51 -11.16
CA ARG A 88 11.53 14.86 -9.73
C ARG A 88 10.37 14.35 -8.87
N CYS A 89 9.13 14.55 -9.32
CA CYS A 89 7.95 14.07 -8.62
C CYS A 89 7.93 12.54 -8.52
N LEU A 90 8.39 11.85 -9.56
CA LEU A 90 8.41 10.39 -9.59
C LEU A 90 9.36 9.80 -8.55
N ILE A 91 10.55 10.39 -8.35
CA ILE A 91 11.47 9.98 -7.27
C ILE A 91 10.80 10.18 -5.90
N ALA A 92 10.18 11.35 -5.67
CA ALA A 92 9.50 11.62 -4.41
C ALA A 92 8.36 10.63 -4.16
N PHE A 93 7.58 10.32 -5.19
CA PHE A 93 6.50 9.32 -5.12
C PHE A 93 7.02 7.94 -4.78
N GLN A 94 8.14 7.52 -5.39
CA GLN A 94 8.71 6.20 -5.17
C GLN A 94 9.23 6.01 -3.74
N LEU A 95 9.85 7.03 -3.14
CA LEU A 95 10.29 7.01 -1.74
C LEU A 95 9.11 6.89 -0.77
N LEU A 96 8.03 7.64 -1.03
CA LEU A 96 6.82 7.56 -0.21
C LEU A 96 6.11 6.21 -0.38
N TYR A 97 6.15 5.63 -1.57
CA TYR A 97 5.49 4.36 -1.87
C TYR A 97 6.04 3.19 -1.05
N PHE A 98 7.36 2.98 -1.03
CA PHE A 98 7.94 1.85 -0.30
C PHE A 98 7.65 1.92 1.20
N SER A 99 7.76 3.12 1.77
CA SER A 99 7.39 3.39 3.16
C SER A 99 5.90 3.16 3.41
N SER A 100 5.02 3.66 2.53
CA SER A 100 3.56 3.51 2.64
C SER A 100 3.09 2.05 2.50
N VAL A 101 3.85 1.17 1.85
CA VAL A 101 3.57 -0.26 1.78
C VAL A 101 4.11 -1.01 3.00
N ALA A 102 5.25 -0.59 3.54
CA ALA A 102 5.87 -1.24 4.70
C ALA A 102 5.14 -0.93 6.02
N LEU A 103 4.75 0.32 6.25
CA LEU A 103 4.16 0.77 7.51
C LEU A 103 2.85 0.03 7.90
N PRO A 104 1.88 -0.21 7.00
CA PRO A 104 0.71 -1.04 7.30
C PRO A 104 1.07 -2.47 7.70
N LYS A 105 2.08 -3.07 7.06
CA LYS A 105 2.57 -4.42 7.37
C LYS A 105 3.13 -4.49 8.79
N LEU A 106 3.90 -3.47 9.19
CA LEU A 106 4.41 -3.33 10.56
C LEU A 106 3.26 -3.14 11.58
N SER A 107 2.24 -2.35 11.24
CA SER A 107 1.04 -2.17 12.07
C SER A 107 0.32 -3.51 12.31
N ILE A 108 0.11 -4.32 11.26
CA ILE A 108 -0.50 -5.66 11.36
C ILE A 108 0.37 -6.61 12.20
N LEU A 109 1.68 -6.61 12.01
CA LEU A 109 2.61 -7.41 12.82
C LEU A 109 2.50 -7.06 14.30
N CYS A 110 2.43 -5.77 14.65
CA CYS A 110 2.21 -5.31 16.03
C CYS A 110 0.86 -5.77 16.57
N LEU A 111 -0.20 -5.66 15.76
CA LEU A 111 -1.55 -6.13 16.11
C LEU A 111 -1.57 -7.63 16.40
N TYR A 112 -0.91 -8.45 15.57
CA TYR A 112 -0.85 -9.90 15.77
C TYR A 112 -0.13 -10.30 17.04
N LYS A 113 1.04 -9.69 17.30
CA LYS A 113 1.78 -9.94 18.55
C LYS A 113 0.89 -9.70 19.77
N ARG A 114 0.07 -8.64 19.74
CA ARG A 114 -0.86 -8.31 20.82
C ARG A 114 -2.02 -9.31 20.92
N LEU A 115 -2.64 -9.68 19.80
CA LEU A 115 -3.84 -10.54 19.78
C LEU A 115 -3.55 -11.98 20.25
N PHE A 116 -2.39 -12.51 19.87
CA PHE A 116 -1.97 -13.88 20.20
C PHE A 116 -1.04 -13.96 21.40
N ASN A 117 -0.50 -12.82 21.87
CA ASN A 117 0.46 -12.77 22.97
C ASN A 117 1.63 -13.76 22.75
N TRP A 118 2.24 -13.70 21.56
CA TRP A 118 3.26 -14.64 21.11
C TRP A 118 4.49 -14.68 22.04
N LYS A 119 4.94 -15.90 22.39
CA LYS A 119 6.09 -16.18 23.29
C LYS A 119 7.02 -17.24 22.69
N GLY A 120 8.27 -17.29 23.15
CA GLY A 120 9.24 -18.30 22.70
C GLY A 120 9.59 -18.20 21.22
N SER A 121 9.65 -19.32 20.51
CA SER A 121 10.10 -19.39 19.11
C SER A 121 9.26 -18.54 18.14
N ILE A 122 7.96 -18.41 18.37
CA ILE A 122 7.09 -17.58 17.50
C ILE A 122 7.38 -16.08 17.67
N LEU A 123 7.84 -15.65 18.86
CA LEU A 123 8.26 -14.26 19.07
C LEU A 123 9.57 -13.96 18.33
N VAL A 124 10.49 -14.93 18.26
CA VAL A 124 11.72 -14.80 17.48
C VAL A 124 11.38 -14.68 15.99
N LEU A 125 10.51 -15.55 15.47
CA LEU A 125 10.06 -15.47 14.07
C LEU A 125 9.40 -14.12 13.76
N TRP A 126 8.54 -13.62 14.66
CA TRP A 126 7.94 -12.29 14.54
C TRP A 126 9.00 -11.18 14.46
N ARG A 127 10.03 -11.21 15.32
CA ARG A 127 11.13 -10.22 15.29
C ARG A 127 11.90 -10.26 13.99
N VAL A 128 12.17 -11.45 13.45
CA VAL A 128 12.87 -11.63 12.18
C VAL A 128 12.06 -11.03 11.03
N ILE A 129 10.76 -11.36 10.94
CA ILE A 129 9.89 -10.83 9.88
C ILE A 129 9.72 -9.31 10.00
N PHE A 130 9.57 -8.79 11.21
CA PHE A 130 9.53 -7.35 11.47
C PHE A 130 10.81 -6.66 11.00
N ALA A 131 11.98 -7.19 11.38
CA ALA A 131 13.27 -6.66 10.97
C ALA A 131 13.47 -6.73 9.45
N LEU A 132 13.15 -7.86 8.81
CA LEU A 132 13.24 -8.00 7.36
C LEU A 132 12.35 -7.00 6.63
N THR A 133 11.13 -6.76 7.12
CA THR A 133 10.21 -5.78 6.52
C THR A 133 10.80 -4.36 6.55
N VAL A 134 11.36 -3.94 7.70
CA VAL A 134 12.03 -2.64 7.83
C VAL A 134 13.26 -2.56 6.94
N MET A 135 14.12 -3.58 6.98
CA MET A 135 15.37 -3.61 6.21
C MET A 135 15.11 -3.59 4.70
N THR A 136 14.10 -4.32 4.22
CA THR A 136 13.71 -4.30 2.81
C THR A 136 13.20 -2.94 2.39
N SER A 137 12.36 -2.27 3.20
CA SER A 137 11.90 -0.89 2.91
C SER A 137 13.07 0.06 2.76
N VAL A 138 13.94 0.11 3.78
CA VAL A 138 15.10 1.01 3.81
C VAL A 138 16.07 0.73 2.66
N ALA A 139 16.25 -0.55 2.30
CA ALA A 139 17.09 -0.92 1.16
C ALA A 139 16.49 -0.46 -0.18
N LEU A 140 15.17 -0.55 -0.37
CA LEU A 140 14.49 -0.09 -1.59
C LEU A 140 14.47 1.44 -1.70
N ASP A 141 14.27 2.14 -0.58
CA ASP A 141 14.38 3.60 -0.53
C ASP A 141 15.81 4.05 -0.84
N GLY A 142 16.81 3.40 -0.23
CA GLY A 142 18.22 3.65 -0.51
C GLY A 142 18.56 3.40 -1.98
N ALA A 143 18.10 2.28 -2.56
CA ALA A 143 18.33 1.98 -3.97
C ALA A 143 17.69 3.04 -4.89
N THR A 144 16.52 3.56 -4.53
CA THR A 144 15.85 4.64 -5.27
C THR A 144 16.65 5.95 -5.20
N LEU A 145 17.17 6.31 -4.02
CA LEU A 145 18.03 7.51 -3.86
C LEU A 145 19.34 7.40 -4.65
N PHE A 146 19.85 6.19 -4.81
CA PHE A 146 21.09 5.90 -5.54
C PHE A 146 20.85 5.35 -6.94
N GLN A 147 19.67 5.59 -7.53
CA GLN A 147 19.30 5.01 -8.82
C GLN A 147 20.12 5.49 -10.00
N CYS A 148 20.60 6.74 -9.91
CA CYS A 148 21.54 7.31 -10.85
C CYS A 148 22.75 7.86 -10.12
N ARG A 149 23.90 7.82 -10.80
CA ARG A 149 25.16 8.38 -10.35
C ARG A 149 25.61 9.44 -11.38
N PRO A 150 25.49 10.74 -11.08
CA PRO A 150 24.80 11.37 -9.94
C PRO A 150 23.27 11.29 -10.04
N LEU A 151 22.55 11.44 -8.92
CA LEU A 151 21.07 11.40 -8.90
C LEU A 151 20.44 12.42 -9.86
N GLN A 152 21.10 13.56 -10.05
CA GLN A 152 20.69 14.61 -10.97
C GLN A 152 20.57 14.13 -12.42
N TYR A 153 21.33 13.10 -12.80
CA TYR A 153 21.27 12.50 -14.13
C TYR A 153 19.89 11.89 -14.46
N TRP A 154 19.06 11.63 -13.44
CA TRP A 154 17.70 11.16 -13.64
C TRP A 154 16.83 12.17 -14.41
N TRP A 155 16.92 13.45 -14.04
CA TRP A 155 16.12 14.52 -14.64
C TRP A 155 16.93 15.43 -15.57
N ASP A 156 18.25 15.36 -15.52
CA ASP A 156 19.14 16.09 -16.42
C ASP A 156 20.08 15.13 -17.15
N ARG A 157 19.69 14.73 -18.36
CA ARG A 157 20.45 13.81 -19.20
C ARG A 157 21.66 14.45 -19.88
N THR A 158 21.88 15.75 -19.71
CA THR A 158 23.02 16.46 -20.29
C THR A 158 24.32 16.25 -19.51
N ILE A 159 24.25 15.69 -18.30
CA ILE A 159 25.42 15.41 -17.47
C ILE A 159 26.23 14.25 -18.07
N GLU A 160 27.46 14.55 -18.50
CA GLU A 160 28.39 13.57 -19.06
C GLU A 160 28.84 12.53 -18.01
N GLY A 161 28.94 11.26 -18.42
CA GLY A 161 29.35 10.15 -17.55
C GLY A 161 28.29 9.68 -16.55
N GLY A 162 27.07 10.24 -16.61
CA GLY A 162 25.95 9.79 -15.79
C GLY A 162 25.49 8.39 -16.16
N THR A 163 25.30 7.52 -15.15
CA THR A 163 24.73 6.17 -15.35
C THR A 163 23.57 5.94 -14.39
N CYS A 164 22.55 5.23 -14.85
CA CYS A 164 21.44 4.76 -14.02
C CYS A 164 21.32 3.25 -14.14
N PHE A 165 20.92 2.56 -13.07
CA PHE A 165 20.55 1.15 -13.21
C PHE A 165 19.18 1.01 -13.89
N ASP A 166 18.90 -0.18 -14.41
CA ASP A 166 17.63 -0.49 -15.04
C ASP A 166 16.48 -0.46 -14.00
N THR A 167 15.68 0.59 -14.06
CA THR A 167 14.53 0.82 -13.18
C THR A 167 13.50 -0.29 -13.31
N GLN A 168 13.31 -0.86 -14.49
CA GLN A 168 12.36 -1.95 -14.72
C GLN A 168 12.85 -3.23 -14.03
N ALA A 169 14.12 -3.59 -14.25
CA ALA A 169 14.74 -4.74 -13.56
C ALA A 169 14.70 -4.56 -12.04
N PHE A 170 14.92 -3.34 -11.54
CA PHE A 170 14.82 -3.03 -10.12
C PHE A 170 13.41 -3.26 -9.55
N PHE A 171 12.36 -2.77 -10.22
CA PHE A 171 10.99 -3.03 -9.78
C PHE A 171 10.63 -4.52 -9.84
N HIS A 172 11.07 -5.26 -10.86
CA HIS A 172 10.89 -6.72 -10.91
C HIS A 172 11.60 -7.43 -9.76
N ALA A 173 12.84 -7.05 -9.48
CA ALA A 173 13.60 -7.60 -8.36
C ALA A 173 12.94 -7.27 -7.01
N SER A 174 12.32 -6.10 -6.86
CA SER A 174 11.62 -5.67 -5.63
C SER A 174 10.32 -6.45 -5.36
N ALA A 175 9.67 -6.98 -6.41
CA ALA A 175 8.42 -7.73 -6.26
C ALA A 175 8.63 -9.06 -5.52
N ILE A 176 9.77 -9.73 -5.73
CA ILE A 176 10.09 -11.02 -5.10
C ILE A 176 10.13 -10.93 -3.56
N PRO A 177 10.96 -10.07 -2.94
CA PRO A 177 11.00 -9.94 -1.48
C PRO A 177 9.67 -9.38 -0.94
N GLY A 178 8.98 -8.51 -1.69
CA GLY A 178 7.65 -8.02 -1.32
C GLY A 178 6.64 -9.16 -1.15
N CYS A 179 6.51 -10.01 -2.17
CA CYS A 179 5.62 -11.18 -2.14
C CYS A 179 6.00 -12.19 -1.05
N LEU A 180 7.29 -12.45 -0.84
CA LEU A 180 7.76 -13.35 0.22
C LEU A 180 7.40 -12.83 1.62
N LEU A 181 7.57 -11.53 1.86
CA LEU A 181 7.19 -10.90 3.12
C LEU A 181 5.66 -10.96 3.34
N ASP A 182 4.88 -10.71 2.29
CA ASP A 182 3.41 -10.78 2.38
C ASP A 182 2.91 -12.19 2.70
N ALA A 183 3.46 -13.19 2.01
CA ALA A 183 3.18 -14.59 2.30
C ALA A 183 3.58 -14.97 3.74
N SER A 184 4.75 -14.50 4.20
CA SER A 184 5.26 -14.77 5.55
C SER A 184 4.39 -14.17 6.65
N ILE A 185 3.96 -12.91 6.47
CA ILE A 185 3.07 -12.21 7.41
C ILE A 185 1.70 -12.91 7.44
N MET A 186 1.21 -13.37 6.29
CA MET A 186 -0.08 -14.07 6.20
C MET A 186 -0.03 -15.48 6.81
N ALA A 187 1.10 -16.19 6.69
CA ALA A 187 1.28 -17.53 7.24
C ALA A 187 1.45 -17.56 8.78
N LEU A 188 2.01 -16.49 9.36
CA LEU A 188 2.28 -16.34 10.80
C LEU A 188 1.08 -16.70 11.71
N PRO A 189 -0.12 -16.12 11.50
CA PRO A 189 -1.28 -16.48 12.30
C PRO A 189 -1.78 -17.90 12.03
N VAL A 190 -1.72 -18.40 10.80
CA VAL A 190 -2.27 -19.73 10.42
C VAL A 190 -1.62 -20.84 11.23
N GLY A 191 -0.29 -20.84 11.33
CA GLY A 191 0.45 -21.82 12.14
C GLY A 191 0.14 -21.73 13.63
N THR A 192 -0.14 -20.51 14.14
CA THR A 192 -0.53 -20.32 15.55
C THR A 192 -1.94 -20.85 15.81
N ILE A 193 -2.88 -20.61 14.89
CA ILE A 193 -4.29 -21.03 15.02
C ILE A 193 -4.43 -22.55 15.02
N TRP A 194 -3.67 -23.25 14.17
CA TRP A 194 -3.74 -24.71 14.10
C TRP A 194 -3.29 -25.38 15.40
N ARG A 195 -2.43 -24.72 16.18
CA ARG A 195 -1.90 -25.25 17.44
C ARG A 195 -2.69 -24.81 18.67
N LEU A 196 -3.61 -23.85 18.53
CA LEU A 196 -4.30 -23.25 19.67
C LEU A 196 -5.82 -23.35 19.45
N GLN A 197 -6.56 -24.00 20.34
CA GLN A 197 -8.03 -24.06 20.28
C GLN A 197 -8.61 -22.65 20.54
N ILE A 198 -8.74 -21.83 19.48
CA ILE A 198 -9.11 -20.42 19.63
C ILE A 198 -10.63 -20.21 19.55
N ASN A 199 -11.16 -19.37 20.46
CA ASN A 199 -12.53 -18.85 20.41
C ASN A 199 -12.91 -18.25 19.04
N MET A 200 -14.15 -18.50 18.61
CA MET A 200 -14.74 -18.10 17.32
C MET A 200 -14.54 -16.61 16.97
N ILE A 201 -14.46 -15.76 18.00
CA ILE A 201 -14.26 -14.30 17.88
C ILE A 201 -12.90 -13.94 17.26
N LYS A 202 -11.83 -14.65 17.64
CA LYS A 202 -10.48 -14.45 17.10
C LYS A 202 -10.35 -15.05 15.70
N ARG A 203 -11.02 -16.18 15.45
CA ARG A 203 -11.12 -16.81 14.11
C ARG A 203 -11.74 -15.87 13.09
N LEU A 204 -12.77 -15.10 13.45
CA LEU A 204 -13.40 -14.14 12.54
C LEU A 204 -12.52 -12.91 12.25
N ALA A 205 -11.77 -12.41 13.24
CA ALA A 205 -10.83 -11.30 13.02
C ALA A 205 -9.70 -11.71 12.06
N LEU A 206 -9.21 -12.94 12.21
CA LEU A 206 -8.23 -13.55 11.33
C LEU A 206 -8.72 -13.73 9.90
N LEU A 207 -9.96 -14.19 9.74
CA LEU A 207 -10.60 -14.35 8.43
C LEU A 207 -10.72 -12.99 7.71
N GLY A 208 -11.08 -11.94 8.45
CA GLY A 208 -11.10 -10.57 7.93
C GLY A 208 -9.73 -10.08 7.46
N ILE A 209 -8.66 -10.32 8.24
CA ILE A 209 -7.31 -9.87 7.84
C ILE A 209 -6.79 -10.71 6.65
N PHE A 210 -7.11 -12.00 6.60
CA PHE A 210 -6.70 -12.90 5.51
C PHE A 210 -7.39 -12.57 4.18
N ILE A 211 -8.70 -12.33 4.19
CA ILE A 211 -9.46 -11.89 2.99
C ILE A 211 -8.85 -10.61 2.42
N VAL A 212 -8.46 -9.69 3.30
CA VAL A 212 -8.02 -8.38 2.83
C VAL A 212 -6.53 -8.36 2.48
N ALA A 213 -5.68 -9.16 3.13
CA ALA A 213 -4.32 -9.42 2.67
C ALA A 213 -4.31 -10.06 1.27
N SER A 214 -5.28 -10.94 0.99
CA SER A 214 -5.47 -11.51 -0.35
C SER A 214 -5.81 -10.43 -1.38
N PHE A 215 -6.58 -9.41 -1.01
CA PHE A 215 -6.89 -8.29 -1.89
C PHE A 215 -5.65 -7.42 -2.19
N GLY A 216 -4.76 -7.22 -1.22
CA GLY A 216 -3.48 -6.55 -1.43
C GLY A 216 -2.58 -7.31 -2.42
N ILE A 217 -2.55 -8.64 -2.35
CA ILE A 217 -1.82 -9.48 -3.32
C ILE A 217 -2.42 -9.33 -4.72
N VAL A 218 -3.76 -9.33 -4.85
CA VAL A 218 -4.43 -9.11 -6.13
C VAL A 218 -4.12 -7.73 -6.70
N ALA A 219 -4.14 -6.68 -5.88
CA ALA A 219 -3.77 -5.32 -6.30
C ALA A 219 -2.32 -5.26 -6.80
N SER A 220 -1.39 -5.93 -6.11
CA SER A 220 0.01 -5.99 -6.53
C SER A 220 0.22 -6.81 -7.81
N ILE A 221 -0.55 -7.89 -8.01
CA ILE A 221 -0.56 -8.66 -9.27
C ILE A 221 -1.10 -7.81 -10.41
N VAL A 222 -2.18 -7.05 -10.19
CA VAL A 222 -2.74 -6.14 -11.21
C VAL A 222 -1.73 -5.05 -11.57
N ARG A 223 -1.09 -4.41 -10.58
CA ARG A 223 -0.01 -3.42 -10.81
C ARG A 223 1.11 -4.01 -11.65
N THR A 224 1.55 -5.22 -11.30
CA THR A 224 2.60 -5.94 -12.02
C THR A 224 2.15 -6.25 -13.45
N SER A 225 0.91 -6.69 -13.65
CA SER A 225 0.36 -6.98 -14.98
C SER A 225 0.25 -5.74 -15.87
N VAL A 226 -0.18 -4.60 -15.32
CA VAL A 226 -0.26 -3.31 -16.04
C VAL A 226 1.14 -2.80 -16.41
N PHE A 227 2.10 -2.98 -15.51
CA PHE A 227 3.50 -2.65 -15.76
C PHE A 227 4.13 -3.53 -16.84
N PHE A 228 3.73 -4.81 -16.92
CA PHE A 228 4.18 -5.73 -17.98
C PHE A 228 3.47 -5.53 -19.32
N SER A 229 2.19 -5.15 -19.33
CA SER A 229 1.42 -4.98 -20.57
C SER A 229 1.71 -3.66 -21.28
N THR A 230 2.17 -2.66 -20.54
CA THR A 230 2.59 -1.38 -21.11
C THR A 230 4.02 -1.50 -21.60
N SER A 231 4.19 -1.78 -22.89
CA SER A 231 5.49 -1.78 -23.56
C SER A 231 6.19 -0.44 -23.30
N ALA A 232 7.23 -0.50 -22.46
CA ALA A 232 7.96 0.61 -21.86
C ALA A 232 8.72 1.53 -22.85
N PHE A 233 8.46 1.44 -24.15
CA PHE A 233 9.27 2.09 -25.19
C PHE A 233 8.66 3.35 -25.81
N GLY A 234 7.37 3.63 -25.61
CA GLY A 234 6.70 4.78 -26.25
C GLY A 234 6.43 5.97 -25.31
N ASP A 235 5.58 5.77 -24.30
CA ASP A 235 4.97 6.89 -23.56
C ASP A 235 5.02 6.70 -22.03
N ARG A 236 6.17 7.00 -21.43
CA ARG A 236 6.42 6.89 -19.98
C ARG A 236 5.50 7.80 -19.15
N THR A 237 5.22 9.03 -19.58
CA THR A 237 4.34 9.97 -18.86
C THR A 237 2.86 9.56 -18.91
N TRP A 238 2.43 8.90 -19.99
CA TRP A 238 1.08 8.36 -20.11
C TRP A 238 0.87 7.13 -19.22
N ALA A 239 1.81 6.18 -19.27
CA ALA A 239 1.81 4.98 -18.44
C ALA A 239 1.90 5.27 -16.93
N SER A 240 2.52 6.39 -16.57
CA SER A 240 2.68 6.81 -15.18
C SER A 240 1.35 7.03 -14.47
N ILE A 241 0.28 7.42 -15.17
CA ILE A 241 -1.04 7.60 -14.54
C ILE A 241 -1.56 6.29 -13.96
N ASP A 242 -1.53 5.23 -14.76
CA ASP A 242 -2.02 3.94 -14.33
C ASP A 242 -1.15 3.39 -13.20
N LEU A 243 0.17 3.55 -13.31
CA LEU A 243 1.10 3.09 -12.27
C LEU A 243 0.90 3.82 -10.94
N VAL A 244 0.86 5.15 -10.95
CA VAL A 244 0.68 5.97 -9.74
C VAL A 244 -0.71 5.79 -9.16
N GLY A 245 -1.74 5.72 -10.01
CA GLY A 245 -3.12 5.45 -9.60
C GLY A 245 -3.25 4.11 -8.88
N TRP A 246 -2.73 3.02 -9.47
CA TRP A 246 -2.75 1.70 -8.83
C TRP A 246 -1.95 1.65 -7.54
N SER A 247 -0.81 2.34 -7.46
CA SER A 247 -0.02 2.43 -6.22
C SER A 247 -0.76 3.17 -5.09
N ILE A 248 -1.54 4.21 -5.40
CA ILE A 248 -2.38 4.91 -4.41
C ILE A 248 -3.54 4.00 -3.97
N ILE A 249 -4.16 3.29 -4.90
CA ILE A 249 -5.23 2.32 -4.59
C ILE A 249 -4.69 1.23 -3.66
N GLU A 250 -3.54 0.65 -3.97
CA GLU A 250 -2.90 -0.43 -3.20
C GLU A 250 -2.59 0.01 -1.76
N THR A 251 -1.91 1.15 -1.59
CA THR A 251 -1.57 1.71 -0.27
C THR A 251 -2.80 2.12 0.53
N GLY A 252 -3.79 2.75 -0.11
CA GLY A 252 -5.06 3.09 0.52
C GLY A 252 -5.84 1.87 0.99
N VAL A 253 -5.86 0.79 0.20
CA VAL A 253 -6.47 -0.49 0.60
C VAL A 253 -5.76 -1.05 1.83
N TYR A 254 -4.43 -1.05 1.89
CA TYR A 254 -3.71 -1.52 3.07
C TYR A 254 -4.09 -0.75 4.35
N ILE A 255 -4.28 0.56 4.29
CA ILE A 255 -4.72 1.38 5.43
C ILE A 255 -6.13 0.98 5.87
N ILE A 256 -7.05 0.86 4.91
CA ILE A 256 -8.43 0.45 5.17
C ILE A 256 -8.44 -0.92 5.85
N THR A 257 -7.67 -1.87 5.29
CA THR A 257 -7.46 -3.23 5.82
C THR A 257 -7.10 -3.22 7.31
N CYS A 258 -6.10 -2.40 7.66
CA CYS A 258 -5.63 -2.30 9.04
C CYS A 258 -6.73 -1.79 9.98
N CYS A 259 -7.64 -0.96 9.49
CA CYS A 259 -8.74 -0.39 10.27
C CYS A 259 -9.91 -1.36 10.52
N LEU A 260 -10.21 -2.29 9.59
CA LEU A 260 -11.38 -3.19 9.68
C LEU A 260 -11.49 -3.95 11.02
N PRO A 261 -10.44 -4.56 11.59
CA PRO A 261 -10.53 -5.32 12.84
C PRO A 261 -11.07 -4.50 14.02
N HIS A 262 -10.80 -3.19 14.03
CA HIS A 262 -11.21 -2.28 15.10
C HIS A 262 -12.63 -1.70 14.90
N LEU A 263 -13.17 -1.79 13.69
CA LEU A 263 -14.54 -1.34 13.36
C LEU A 263 -15.62 -2.34 13.80
N LYS A 264 -15.24 -3.59 14.11
CA LYS A 264 -16.14 -4.65 14.58
C LYS A 264 -17.13 -4.26 15.69
N PRO A 265 -16.74 -3.61 16.81
CA PRO A 265 -17.69 -3.19 17.85
C PRO A 265 -18.70 -2.15 17.35
N LEU A 266 -18.33 -1.25 16.44
CA LEU A 266 -19.26 -0.29 15.85
C LEU A 266 -20.29 -1.00 14.99
N VAL A 267 -19.85 -1.91 14.12
CA VAL A 267 -20.77 -2.74 13.31
C VAL A 267 -21.67 -3.57 14.23
N SER A 268 -21.14 -4.19 15.28
CA SER A 268 -21.98 -4.91 16.25
C SER A 268 -23.00 -4.01 16.97
N ARG A 269 -22.69 -2.73 17.20
CA ARG A 269 -23.54 -1.82 17.97
C ARG A 269 -24.59 -1.10 17.12
N TYR A 270 -24.23 -0.69 15.91
CA TYR A 270 -25.08 0.12 15.03
C TYR A 270 -25.73 -0.67 13.89
N THR A 271 -25.29 -1.90 13.60
CA THR A 271 -25.96 -2.73 12.58
C THR A 271 -27.32 -3.22 13.11
N PRO A 272 -28.43 -2.90 12.41
CA PRO A 272 -29.77 -3.35 12.78
C PRO A 272 -29.83 -4.88 12.87
N ALA A 273 -30.72 -5.40 13.73
CA ALA A 273 -30.88 -6.84 13.94
C ALA A 273 -31.13 -7.63 12.63
N GLY A 274 -31.75 -7.00 11.62
CA GLY A 274 -32.03 -7.61 10.31
C GLY A 274 -30.76 -7.97 9.50
N VAL A 275 -29.74 -7.11 9.48
CA VAL A 275 -28.49 -7.40 8.73
C VAL A 275 -27.63 -8.43 9.48
N LYS A 276 -27.70 -8.45 10.81
CA LYS A 276 -27.07 -9.51 11.62
C LYS A 276 -27.69 -10.89 11.36
N SER A 277 -29.02 -10.94 11.15
CA SER A 277 -29.75 -12.16 10.79
C SER A 277 -29.36 -12.64 9.38
N PHE A 278 -29.20 -11.73 8.41
CA PHE A 278 -28.82 -12.06 7.04
C PHE A 278 -27.40 -12.67 6.96
N PHE A 279 -26.42 -12.05 7.62
CA PHE A 279 -25.06 -12.60 7.70
C PHE A 279 -25.00 -13.94 8.44
N LYS A 280 -25.81 -14.12 9.49
CA LYS A 280 -25.88 -15.38 10.23
C LYS A 280 -26.52 -16.50 9.39
N SER A 281 -27.51 -16.16 8.56
CA SER A 281 -28.16 -17.07 7.61
C SER A 281 -27.22 -17.50 6.48
N SER A 282 -26.49 -16.58 5.85
CA SER A 282 -25.50 -16.91 4.81
C SER A 282 -24.37 -17.81 5.32
N VAL A 283 -23.87 -17.59 6.54
CA VAL A 283 -22.82 -18.44 7.13
C VAL A 283 -23.37 -19.82 7.50
N SER A 284 -24.61 -19.91 7.97
CA SER A 284 -25.25 -21.21 8.26
C SER A 284 -25.51 -22.03 6.99
N SER A 285 -25.83 -21.39 5.87
CA SER A 285 -25.98 -22.09 4.58
C SER A 285 -24.65 -22.63 4.04
N ALA A 286 -23.54 -21.94 4.25
CA ALA A 286 -22.21 -22.36 3.79
C ALA A 286 -21.54 -23.44 4.68
N THR A 287 -22.08 -23.71 5.87
CA THR A 287 -21.54 -24.72 6.79
C THR A 287 -22.30 -26.06 6.71
N ASN A 288 -23.47 -26.07 6.05
CA ASN A 288 -24.31 -27.26 5.85
C ASN A 288 -24.23 -27.83 4.42
N SER A 289 -23.29 -27.36 3.62
CA SER A 289 -22.92 -27.86 2.28
C SER A 289 -21.50 -28.39 2.33
#